data_AF-A0A9D7VHS9-F1
#
_entry.id   AF-A0A9D7VHS9-F1
#
_cell.length_a   1.000
_cell.length_b   1.000
_cell.length_c   1.000
_cell.angle_alpha   90.00
_cell.angle_beta   90.00
_cell.angle_gamma   90.00
#
_symmetry.space_group_name_H-M   'P 1'
#
loop_
_entity.id
_entity.type
_entity.pdbx_description
1 polymer ?
#
loop_
_entity_poly.entity_id
_entity_poly.type
_entity_poly.pdbx_seq_one_letter_code
_entity_poly.pdbx_strand_id
1 'polypeptide(L)'
;MSSTPLTLNLVEGSVSFSFSPQAARELKAAIDQLMERLKAVAAKPTPGGAKATPQPPLEYRYTGEVFLEVFCNPNIWPSPFAAKVLLTVRNINIRITTEAELTRIIDDINQYLDQVG
;
A
#
# COMPACT_ATOMS: atom_id res chain seq x y z
N MET A 1 20.14 -19.00 7.23
CA MET A 1 19.93 -17.57 6.97
C MET A 1 18.50 -17.25 7.36
N SER A 2 18.26 -16.61 8.50
CA SER A 2 16.91 -16.17 8.89
C SER A 2 16.50 -15.04 7.95
N SER A 3 15.45 -15.22 7.15
CA SER A 3 14.93 -14.15 6.29
C SER A 3 14.36 -13.04 7.16
N THR A 4 14.80 -11.80 6.96
CA THR A 4 14.19 -10.63 7.57
C THR A 4 12.70 -10.61 7.18
N PRO A 5 11.75 -10.58 8.13
CA PRO A 5 10.33 -10.51 7.81
C PRO A 5 9.94 -9.07 7.44
N LEU A 6 8.98 -8.93 6.54
CA LEU A 6 8.31 -7.63 6.35
C LEU A 6 7.39 -7.42 7.55
N THR A 7 7.51 -6.25 8.20
CA THR A 7 6.64 -5.84 9.30
C THR A 7 5.82 -4.64 8.86
N LEU A 8 4.50 -4.82 8.82
CA LEU A 8 3.54 -3.74 8.55
C LEU A 8 2.97 -3.27 9.88
N ASN A 9 3.17 -2.00 10.19
CA ASN A 9 2.65 -1.35 11.38
C ASN A 9 1.27 -0.78 11.07
N LEU A 10 0.30 -1.22 11.85
CA LEU A 10 -1.11 -0.92 11.67
C LEU A 10 -1.51 0.14 12.70
N VAL A 11 -2.75 0.65 12.60
CA VAL A 11 -3.29 1.57 13.62
C VAL A 11 -3.27 0.91 15.00
N GLU A 12 -3.59 -0.38 15.06
CA GLU A 12 -3.58 -1.19 16.27
C GLU A 12 -2.62 -2.36 16.10
N GLY A 13 -1.37 -2.16 16.53
CA GLY A 13 -0.33 -3.20 16.54
C GLY A 13 0.41 -3.34 15.21
N SER A 14 0.95 -4.53 14.96
CA SER A 14 1.73 -4.81 13.75
C SER A 14 1.57 -6.26 13.33
N VAL A 15 1.83 -6.53 12.05
CA VAL A 15 1.87 -7.87 11.49
C VAL A 15 3.21 -8.09 10.79
N SER A 16 3.90 -9.17 11.16
CA SER A 16 5.16 -9.56 10.55
C SER A 16 5.01 -10.89 9.83
N PHE A 17 5.53 -10.98 8.61
CA PHE A 17 5.44 -12.20 7.80
C PHE A 17 6.62 -12.34 6.84
N SER A 18 6.89 -13.57 6.42
CA SER A 18 7.85 -13.86 5.36
C SER A 18 7.39 -13.22 4.06
N PHE A 19 8.24 -12.38 3.49
CA PHE A 19 8.00 -11.71 2.22
C PHE A 19 9.31 -11.67 1.45
N SER A 20 9.25 -11.78 0.12
CA SER A 20 10.47 -11.77 -0.69
C SER A 20 10.89 -10.34 -1.03
N PRO A 21 12.21 -10.04 -1.13
CA PRO A 21 12.67 -8.73 -1.57
C PRO A 21 12.12 -8.33 -2.94
N GLN A 22 11.92 -9.32 -3.82
CA GLN A 22 11.34 -9.10 -5.14
C GLN A 22 9.87 -8.68 -5.05
N ALA A 23 9.05 -9.39 -4.27
CA ALA A 23 7.65 -9.03 -4.06
C ALA A 23 7.51 -7.65 -3.39
N ALA A 24 8.42 -7.30 -2.46
CA ALA A 24 8.47 -5.97 -1.86
C ALA A 24 8.75 -4.86 -2.87
N ARG A 25 9.66 -5.08 -3.84
CA ARG A 25 9.90 -4.12 -4.93
C ARG A 25 8.69 -3.94 -5.84
N GLU A 26 8.00 -5.04 -6.15
CA GLU A 26 6.76 -5.00 -6.95
C GLU A 26 5.62 -4.27 -6.22
N LEU A 27 5.46 -4.53 -4.92
CA LEU A 27 4.52 -3.82 -4.07
C LEU A 27 4.85 -2.33 -4.00
N LYS A 28 6.14 -1.98 -3.82
CA LYS A 28 6.60 -0.59 -3.81
C LYS A 28 6.25 0.11 -5.13
N ALA A 29 6.51 -0.53 -6.27
CA ALA A 29 6.19 0.05 -7.58
C ALA A 29 4.69 0.30 -7.75
N ALA A 30 3.83 -0.61 -7.26
CA ALA A 30 2.39 -0.43 -7.29
C ALA A 30 1.92 0.73 -6.40
N ILE A 31 2.55 0.91 -5.23
CA ILE A 31 2.29 2.02 -4.31
C ILE A 31 2.79 3.36 -4.89
N ASP A 32 3.95 3.39 -5.54
CA ASP A 32 4.46 4.59 -6.22
C ASP A 32 3.48 5.04 -7.31
N GLN A 33 2.92 4.10 -8.09
CA GLN A 33 1.87 4.42 -9.06
C GLN A 33 0.59 4.95 -8.39
N LEU A 34 0.19 4.40 -7.23
CA LEU A 34 -0.93 4.91 -6.47
C LEU A 34 -0.69 6.35 -5.98
N MET A 35 0.53 6.67 -5.54
CA MET A 35 0.89 8.03 -5.12
C MET A 35 0.73 9.04 -6.25
N GLU A 36 1.15 8.71 -7.48
CA GLU A 36 0.95 9.57 -8.65
C GLU A 36 -0.54 9.76 -8.97
N ARG A 37 -1.34 8.69 -8.88
CA ARG A 37 -2.81 8.78 -9.08
C ARG A 37 -3.46 9.67 -8.02
N LEU A 38 -3.07 9.54 -6.75
CA LEU A 38 -3.58 10.38 -5.66
C LEU A 38 -3.22 11.86 -5.88
N LYS A 39 -2.01 12.17 -6.34
CA LYS A 39 -1.61 13.54 -6.71
C LYS A 39 -2.46 14.09 -7.85
N ALA A 40 -2.73 13.28 -8.87
CA ALA A 40 -3.55 13.67 -10.01
C ALA A 40 -5.00 14.00 -9.61
N VAL A 41 -5.59 13.23 -8.70
CA VAL A 41 -6.95 13.47 -8.18
C VAL A 41 -6.99 14.71 -7.26
N ALA A 42 -5.96 14.91 -6.45
CA ALA A 42 -5.88 16.03 -5.49
C ALA A 42 -5.51 17.38 -6.12
N ALA A 43 -5.04 17.39 -7.38
CA ALA A 43 -4.72 18.62 -8.09
C ALA A 43 -5.97 19.52 -8.18
N LYS A 44 -5.85 20.78 -7.72
CA LYS A 44 -6.96 21.73 -7.69
C LYS A 44 -7.50 21.94 -9.12
N PRO A 45 -8.82 21.94 -9.33
CA PRO A 45 -9.38 22.29 -10.63
C PRO A 45 -8.98 23.73 -10.97
N THR A 46 -8.55 23.93 -12.21
CA THR A 46 -8.28 25.26 -12.79
C THR A 46 -9.53 26.14 -12.64
N PRO A 47 -9.42 27.46 -12.42
CA PRO A 47 -10.61 28.33 -12.37
C PRO A 47 -11.41 28.20 -13.68
N GLY A 48 -12.65 27.68 -13.59
CA GLY A 48 -13.50 27.35 -14.74
C GLY A 48 -13.37 25.91 -15.29
N GLY A 49 -12.58 25.04 -14.66
CA GLY A 49 -12.24 23.69 -15.14
C GLY A 49 -13.07 22.55 -14.55
N ALA A 50 -13.26 21.51 -15.36
CA ALA A 50 -13.98 20.27 -15.02
C ALA A 50 -13.37 19.53 -13.81
N LYS A 51 -14.20 18.72 -13.13
CA LYS A 51 -13.76 17.83 -12.04
C LYS A 51 -12.56 16.97 -12.50
N ALA A 52 -11.65 16.67 -11.57
CA ALA A 52 -10.52 15.77 -11.82
C ALA A 52 -11.00 14.44 -12.41
N THR A 53 -10.31 13.95 -13.44
CA THR A 53 -10.64 12.68 -14.08
C THR A 53 -10.42 11.53 -13.09
N PRO A 54 -11.44 10.69 -12.85
CA PRO A 54 -11.31 9.56 -11.95
C PRO A 54 -10.15 8.64 -12.33
N GLN A 55 -9.35 8.24 -11.34
CA GLN A 55 -8.23 7.32 -11.50
C GLN A 55 -8.63 5.90 -11.10
N PRO A 56 -8.08 4.86 -11.76
CA PRO A 56 -8.40 3.48 -11.41
C PRO A 56 -7.88 3.13 -10.00
N PRO A 57 -8.60 2.27 -9.25
CA PRO A 57 -8.14 1.81 -7.94
C PRO A 57 -6.83 1.03 -8.05
N LEU A 58 -6.10 0.97 -6.93
CA LEU A 58 -5.06 -0.02 -6.71
C LEU A 58 -5.74 -1.32 -6.28
N GLU A 59 -5.43 -2.41 -6.98
CA GLU A 59 -5.83 -3.78 -6.65
C GLU A 59 -4.58 -4.67 -6.72
N TYR A 60 -3.67 -4.51 -5.76
CA TYR A 60 -2.46 -5.33 -5.71
C TYR A 60 -2.74 -6.65 -4.98
N ARG A 61 -2.29 -7.76 -5.56
CA ARG A 61 -2.39 -9.08 -4.95
C ARG A 61 -1.10 -9.85 -5.13
N TYR A 62 -0.57 -10.33 -4.01
CA TYR A 62 0.52 -11.29 -3.95
C TYR A 62 0.01 -12.63 -3.42
N THR A 63 0.37 -13.70 -4.13
CA THR A 63 0.03 -15.09 -3.76
C THR A 63 1.30 -15.90 -3.62
N GLY A 64 1.76 -16.08 -2.38
CA GLY A 64 2.89 -16.95 -2.04
C GLY A 64 2.59 -17.74 -0.77
N GLU A 65 3.59 -17.90 0.11
CA GLU A 65 3.40 -18.51 1.44
C GLU A 65 2.41 -17.72 2.30
N VAL A 66 2.43 -16.40 2.14
CA VAL A 66 1.37 -15.50 2.62
C VAL A 66 0.59 -14.97 1.42
N PHE A 67 -0.70 -14.78 1.62
CA PHE A 67 -1.53 -13.96 0.77
C PHE A 67 -1.49 -12.52 1.27
N LEU A 68 -1.15 -11.58 0.39
CA LEU A 68 -1.20 -10.15 0.66
C LEU A 68 -2.06 -9.48 -0.42
N GLU A 69 -3.01 -8.67 0.00
CA GLU A 69 -3.82 -7.82 -0.87
C GLU A 69 -3.79 -6.39 -0.35
N VAL A 70 -3.63 -5.44 -1.28
CA VAL A 70 -3.65 -4.00 -0.99
C VAL A 70 -4.62 -3.35 -1.95
N PHE A 71 -5.68 -2.77 -1.39
CA PHE A 71 -6.70 -2.04 -2.12
C PHE A 71 -6.70 -0.56 -1.75
N CYS A 72 -6.83 0.32 -2.74
CA CYS A 72 -7.08 1.74 -2.50
C CYS A 72 -7.81 2.39 -3.67
N ASN A 73 -8.89 3.11 -3.37
CA ASN A 73 -9.56 3.96 -4.35
C ASN A 73 -8.99 5.40 -4.24
N PRO A 74 -8.20 5.89 -5.20
CA PRO A 74 -7.61 7.23 -5.11
C PRO A 74 -8.65 8.36 -5.18
N ASN A 75 -9.87 8.07 -5.67
CA ASN A 75 -10.89 9.10 -5.93
C ASN A 75 -11.63 9.58 -4.68
N ILE A 76 -11.52 8.87 -3.55
CA ILE A 76 -12.22 9.20 -2.30
C ILE A 76 -11.36 10.01 -1.33
N TRP A 77 -10.07 10.19 -1.65
CA TRP A 77 -9.11 10.83 -0.76
C TRP A 77 -8.82 12.27 -1.20
N PRO A 78 -8.75 13.23 -0.27
CA PRO A 78 -8.47 14.63 -0.60
C PRO A 78 -6.99 14.89 -0.89
N SER A 79 -6.08 14.02 -0.42
CA SER A 79 -4.64 14.10 -0.66
C SER A 79 -3.97 12.74 -0.42
N PRO A 80 -2.74 12.52 -0.94
CA PRO A 80 -1.98 11.30 -0.65
C PRO A 80 -1.71 11.07 0.84
N PHE A 81 -1.51 12.14 1.61
CA PHE A 81 -1.20 12.07 3.04
C PHE A 81 -2.41 11.71 3.91
N ALA A 82 -3.63 11.91 3.39
CA ALA A 82 -4.85 11.49 4.06
C ALA A 82 -5.27 10.06 3.66
N ALA A 83 -4.60 9.45 2.67
CA ALA A 83 -5.03 8.19 2.09
C ALA A 83 -4.74 7.00 3.00
N LYS A 84 -5.73 6.10 3.08
CA LYS A 84 -5.56 4.76 3.66
C LYS A 84 -5.68 3.70 2.58
N VAL A 85 -5.05 2.56 2.84
CA VAL A 85 -5.21 1.33 2.07
C VAL A 85 -5.95 0.29 2.89
N LEU A 86 -6.81 -0.48 2.23
CA LEU A 86 -7.37 -1.70 2.80
C LEU A 86 -6.36 -2.83 2.57
N LEU A 87 -5.80 -3.34 3.66
CA LEU A 87 -4.79 -4.38 3.68
C LEU A 87 -5.46 -5.71 4.07
N THR A 88 -5.22 -6.77 3.31
CA THR A 88 -5.50 -8.13 3.76
C THR A 88 -4.23 -8.96 3.80
N VAL A 89 -3.88 -9.47 4.98
CA VAL A 89 -2.80 -10.45 5.16
C VAL A 89 -3.43 -11.76 5.60
N ARG A 90 -3.16 -12.85 4.89
CA ARG A 90 -3.75 -14.15 5.18
C ARG A 90 -2.75 -15.28 5.01
N ASN A 91 -2.79 -16.23 5.94
CA ASN A 91 -2.19 -17.55 5.76
C ASN A 91 -3.24 -18.64 6.03
N ILE A 92 -2.79 -19.87 6.29
CA ILE A 92 -3.69 -21.01 6.57
C ILE A 92 -4.45 -20.87 7.90
N ASN A 93 -3.91 -20.14 8.88
CA ASN A 93 -4.44 -20.07 10.24
C ASN A 93 -5.16 -18.74 10.53
N ILE A 94 -4.70 -17.65 9.93
CA ILE A 94 -5.09 -16.28 10.29
C ILE A 94 -5.39 -15.50 9.02
N ARG A 95 -6.44 -14.67 9.10
CA ARG A 95 -6.74 -13.60 8.14
C ARG A 95 -6.94 -12.31 8.91
N ILE A 96 -6.14 -11.31 8.57
CA ILE A 96 -6.27 -9.93 9.06
C ILE A 96 -6.68 -9.08 7.87
N THR A 97 -7.79 -8.37 7.99
CA THR A 97 -8.22 -7.35 7.02
C THR A 97 -8.42 -6.05 7.79
N THR A 98 -7.68 -5.01 7.43
CA THR A 98 -7.66 -3.74 8.19
C THR A 98 -7.27 -2.57 7.31
N GLU A 99 -7.56 -1.36 7.75
CA GLU A 99 -7.06 -0.15 7.11
C GLU A 99 -5.69 0.25 7.69
N ALA A 100 -4.80 0.72 6.83
CA ALA A 100 -3.52 1.29 7.24
C ALA A 100 -3.27 2.61 6.50
N GLU A 101 -2.57 3.54 7.15
CA GLU A 101 -2.15 4.79 6.51
C GLU A 101 -1.16 4.49 5.38
N LEU A 102 -1.39 5.07 4.19
CA LEU A 102 -0.55 4.81 3.02
C LEU A 102 0.91 5.21 3.27
N THR A 103 1.12 6.36 3.91
CA THR A 103 2.45 6.85 4.30
C THR A 103 3.17 5.84 5.18
N ARG A 104 2.47 5.23 6.15
CA ARG A 104 3.07 4.23 7.02
C ARG A 104 3.48 2.97 6.27
N ILE A 105 2.63 2.49 5.36
CA ILE A 105 2.94 1.33 4.52
C ILE A 105 4.16 1.60 3.63
N ILE A 106 4.30 2.82 3.09
CA ILE A 106 5.49 3.23 2.32
C ILE A 106 6.75 3.12 3.18
N ASP A 107 6.71 3.68 4.39
CA ASP A 107 7.86 3.68 5.30
C ASP A 107 8.28 2.26 5.68
N ASP A 108 7.30 1.40 6.02
CA ASP A 108 7.55 0.01 6.41
C ASP A 108 8.18 -0.81 5.26
N ILE A 109 7.71 -0.60 4.01
CA ILE A 109 8.27 -1.28 2.82
C ILE A 109 9.69 -0.78 2.52
N ASN A 110 9.94 0.53 2.61
CA ASN A 110 11.26 1.09 2.39
C ASN A 110 12.25 0.57 3.45
N GLN A 111 11.86 0.59 4.72
CA GLN A 111 12.67 0.06 5.81
C GLN A 111 13.01 -1.42 5.60
N TYR A 112 12.04 -2.22 5.16
CA TYR A 112 12.29 -3.62 4.82
C TYR A 112 13.29 -3.76 3.66
N LEU A 113 13.10 -3.00 2.57
CA LEU A 113 13.97 -3.04 1.39
C LEU A 113 15.41 -2.59 1.70
N ASP A 114 15.59 -1.62 2.59
CA ASP A 114 16.90 -1.17 3.06
C ASP A 114 17.64 -2.25 3.88
N GLN A 115 16.91 -3.14 4.57
CA GLN A 115 17.49 -4.22 5.37
C GLN A 115 17.87 -5.46 4.55
N VAL A 116 17.19 -5.70 3.43
CA VAL A 116 17.41 -6.85 2.55
C VAL A 116 18.18 -6.49 1.27
N GLY A 117 18.60 -5.23 1.16
CA GLY A 117 19.39 -4.65 0.08
C GLY A 117 20.89 -4.90 0.23
#